data_AF-A0A0A1W9Q3-F1
#
_entry.id   AF-A0A0A1W9Q3-F1
#
_cell.length_a   1.000
_cell.length_b   1.000
_cell.length_c   1.000
_cell.angle_alpha   90.00
_cell.angle_beta   90.00
_cell.angle_gamma   90.00
#
_symmetry.space_group_name_H-M   'P 1'
#
loop_
_entity.id
_entity.type
_entity.pdbx_description
1 polymer ?
#
loop_
_entity_poly.entity_id
_entity_poly.type
_entity_poly.pdbx_seq_one_letter_code
_entity_poly.pdbx_strand_id
1 'polypeptide(L)'
;MSAVENPSAFPCPADDKSGWHAEYGMTLRDYFAGQAIGPTLIAMAQGQHSVRADKTPMASAALDAYAVADAMLAARQEQAA
;
A
#
# COMPACT_ATOMS: atom_id res chain seq x y z
N MET A 1 -11.50 -4.74 17.04
CA MET A 1 -10.64 -3.87 16.21
C MET A 1 -11.40 -3.64 14.93
N SER A 2 -11.87 -2.41 14.69
CA SER A 2 -12.51 -2.06 13.42
C SER A 2 -11.52 -2.36 12.29
N ALA A 3 -11.98 -2.97 11.20
CA ALA A 3 -11.12 -3.26 10.06
C ALA A 3 -10.44 -1.97 9.58
N VAL A 4 -9.16 -2.03 9.25
CA VAL A 4 -8.46 -0.89 8.67
C VAL A 4 -9.13 -0.56 7.34
N GLU A 5 -9.65 0.66 7.20
CA GLU A 5 -10.35 1.09 5.99
C GLU A 5 -9.35 1.14 4.82
N ASN A 6 -9.66 0.44 3.73
CA ASN A 6 -8.85 0.42 2.52
C ASN A 6 -9.66 0.91 1.31
N PRO A 7 -9.87 2.24 1.17
CA PRO A 7 -10.66 2.82 0.09
C PRO A 7 -9.89 2.79 -1.25
N SER A 8 -10.52 3.24 -2.34
CA SER A 8 -9.83 3.44 -3.61
C SER A 8 -8.74 4.52 -3.49
N ALA A 9 -7.59 4.30 -4.12
CA ALA A 9 -6.46 5.23 -4.07
C ALA A 9 -6.72 6.55 -4.82
N PHE A 10 -7.56 6.49 -5.85
CA PHE A 10 -7.89 7.62 -6.70
C PHE A 10 -9.40 7.85 -6.71
N PRO A 11 -9.86 9.10 -6.91
CA PRO A 11 -11.28 9.37 -7.05
C PRO A 11 -11.88 8.54 -8.19
N CYS A 12 -12.96 7.83 -7.90
CA CYS A 12 -13.83 7.24 -8.90
C CYS A 12 -15.06 8.17 -9.00
N PRO A 13 -15.18 9.01 -10.04
CA PRO A 13 -16.33 9.87 -10.20
C PRO A 13 -17.60 9.01 -10.27
N ALA A 14 -18.62 9.35 -9.50
CA ALA A 14 -19.94 8.75 -9.60
C ALA A 14 -20.82 9.58 -10.54
N ASP A 15 -20.29 9.97 -11.70
CA ASP A 15 -21.03 10.75 -12.69
C ASP A 15 -21.63 9.86 -13.79
N ASP A 16 -22.63 10.38 -14.51
CA ASP A 16 -23.33 9.65 -15.58
C ASP A 16 -22.39 9.21 -16.73
N LYS A 17 -21.18 9.77 -16.82
CA LYS A 17 -20.18 9.43 -17.84
C LYS A 17 -19.29 8.25 -17.42
N SER A 18 -19.26 7.93 -16.14
CA SER A 18 -18.44 6.87 -15.55
C SER A 18 -19.05 5.48 -15.77
N GLY A 19 -20.34 5.43 -16.14
CA GLY A 19 -21.10 4.20 -16.33
C GLY A 19 -21.48 3.54 -15.00
N TRP A 20 -22.58 2.78 -15.01
CA TRP A 20 -23.14 2.09 -13.84
C TRP A 20 -22.22 1.03 -13.21
N HIS A 21 -21.06 0.76 -13.85
CA HIS A 21 -20.07 -0.22 -13.45
C HIS A 21 -18.64 0.35 -13.50
N ALA A 22 -18.44 1.59 -13.05
CA ALA A 22 -17.08 2.10 -12.87
C ALA A 22 -16.34 1.19 -11.88
N GLU A 23 -15.44 0.34 -12.39
CA GLU A 23 -14.69 -0.59 -11.57
C GLU A 23 -13.76 0.21 -10.64
N TYR A 24 -13.78 -0.12 -9.35
CA TYR A 24 -12.81 0.42 -8.41
C TYR A 24 -11.41 0.02 -8.86
N GLY A 25 -10.57 1.02 -9.14
CA GLY A 25 -9.17 0.81 -9.51
C GLY A 25 -8.31 0.39 -8.32
N MET A 26 -7.04 0.80 -8.33
CA MET A 26 -6.06 0.51 -7.28
C MET A 26 -6.58 0.88 -5.88
N THR A 27 -6.38 0.01 -4.88
CA THR A 27 -6.71 0.35 -3.49
C THR A 27 -5.66 1.27 -2.90
N LEU A 28 -6.02 2.05 -1.87
CA LEU A 28 -5.09 2.97 -1.19
C LEU A 28 -3.90 2.22 -0.60
N ARG A 29 -4.11 1.00 -0.12
CA ARG A 29 -3.05 0.08 0.31
C ARG A 29 -2.08 -0.25 -0.82
N ASP A 30 -2.59 -0.63 -1.99
CA ASP A 30 -1.76 -0.99 -3.15
C ASP A 30 -0.95 0.21 -3.65
N TYR A 31 -1.56 1.40 -3.62
CA TYR A 31 -0.88 2.64 -3.97
C TYR A 31 0.29 2.93 -3.01
N PHE A 32 0.07 2.86 -1.69
CA PHE A 32 1.13 3.07 -0.72
C PHE A 32 2.23 2.01 -0.82
N ALA A 33 1.87 0.74 -1.02
CA ALA A 33 2.84 -0.33 -1.24
C ALA A 33 3.67 -0.07 -2.51
N GLY A 34 3.04 0.41 -3.59
CA GLY A 34 3.72 0.81 -4.81
C GLY A 34 4.69 1.98 -4.63
N GLN A 35 4.37 2.94 -3.75
CA GLN A 35 5.28 4.04 -3.39
C GLN A 35 6.43 3.56 -2.50
N ALA A 36 6.18 2.61 -1.61
CA ALA A 36 7.16 2.10 -0.65
C ALA A 36 8.18 1.14 -1.26
N ILE A 37 7.79 0.35 -2.28
CA ILE A 37 8.65 -0.74 -2.79
C ILE A 37 9.96 -0.25 -3.40
N GLY A 38 9.98 0.90 -4.07
CA GLY A 38 11.20 1.48 -4.65
C GLY A 38 12.25 1.81 -3.59
N PRO A 39 11.94 2.66 -2.60
CA PRO A 39 12.81 2.94 -1.46
C PRO A 39 13.24 1.68 -0.70
N THR A 40 12.34 0.71 -0.49
CA THR A 40 12.68 -0.56 0.16
C THR A 40 13.75 -1.33 -0.63
N LEU A 41 13.59 -1.46 -1.95
CA LEU A 41 14.58 -2.12 -2.79
C LEU A 41 15.94 -1.40 -2.79
N ILE A 42 15.94 -0.07 -2.77
CA ILE A 42 17.18 0.73 -2.66
C ILE A 42 17.87 0.46 -1.32
N ALA A 43 17.14 0.50 -0.21
CA ALA A 43 17.70 0.21 1.11
C ALA A 43 18.26 -1.21 1.22
N MET A 44 17.59 -2.19 0.59
CA MET A 44 18.08 -3.57 0.52
C MET A 44 19.37 -3.68 -0.31
N ALA A 45 19.43 -3.01 -1.47
CA ALA A 45 20.63 -3.01 -2.31
C ALA A 45 21.84 -2.34 -1.62
N GLN A 46 21.60 -1.37 -0.72
CA GLN A 46 22.63 -0.71 0.07
C GLN A 46 23.02 -1.49 1.34
N GLY A 47 22.41 -2.66 1.60
CA GLY A 47 22.65 -3.44 2.81
C GLY A 47 22.08 -2.80 4.09
N GLN A 48 21.20 -1.81 3.96
CA GLN A 48 20.57 -1.08 5.06
C GLN A 48 19.25 -1.72 5.50
N HIS A 49 18.76 -2.71 4.75
CA HIS A 49 17.52 -3.41 5.03
C HIS A 49 17.74 -4.92 4.88
N SER A 50 17.46 -5.68 5.95
CA SER A 50 17.65 -7.13 5.97
C SER A 50 16.54 -7.87 5.21
N VAL A 51 16.91 -8.93 4.50
CA VAL A 51 15.96 -9.88 3.94
C VAL A 51 15.47 -10.80 5.06
N ARG A 52 14.16 -11.06 5.14
CA ARG A 52 13.61 -12.09 6.04
C ARG A 52 14.26 -13.44 5.73
N ALA A 53 14.66 -14.18 6.77
CA ALA A 53 15.43 -15.42 6.63
C ALA A 53 14.73 -16.50 5.78
N ASP A 54 13.40 -16.49 5.71
CA ASP A 54 12.56 -17.46 5.00
C ASP A 54 12.03 -16.97 3.65
N LYS A 55 12.50 -15.81 3.15
CA LYS A 55 11.98 -15.19 1.91
C LYS A 55 13.11 -14.86 0.93
N THR A 56 12.75 -14.80 -0.36
CA THR A 56 13.61 -14.18 -1.36
C THR A 56 13.69 -12.67 -1.12
N PRO A 57 14.75 -11.97 -1.59
CA PRO A 57 14.84 -10.52 -1.46
C PRO A 57 13.60 -9.79 -1.97
N MET A 58 13.07 -10.18 -3.14
CA MET A 58 11.89 -9.56 -3.73
C MET A 58 10.62 -9.82 -2.90
N ALA A 59 10.44 -11.04 -2.39
CA ALA A 59 9.30 -11.35 -1.54
C ALA A 59 9.37 -10.60 -0.20
N SER A 60 10.56 -10.43 0.38
CA SER A 60 10.72 -9.60 1.57
C SER A 60 10.37 -8.15 1.27
N ALA A 61 10.93 -7.57 0.20
CA ALA A 61 10.67 -6.19 -0.19
C ALA A 61 9.16 -5.90 -0.36
N ALA A 62 8.44 -6.81 -1.02
CA ALA A 62 6.99 -6.68 -1.19
C ALA A 62 6.25 -6.69 0.15
N LEU A 63 6.59 -7.62 1.05
CA LEU A 63 5.98 -7.69 2.38
C LEU A 63 6.28 -6.44 3.22
N ASP A 64 7.50 -5.91 3.14
CA ASP A 64 7.89 -4.69 3.85
C ASP A 64 7.15 -3.46 3.28
N ALA A 65 7.00 -3.38 1.97
CA ALA A 65 6.22 -2.32 1.33
C ALA A 65 4.74 -2.35 1.76
N TYR A 66 4.12 -3.53 1.84
CA TYR A 66 2.76 -3.66 2.36
C TYR A 66 2.67 -3.35 3.86
N ALA A 67 3.69 -3.70 4.65
CA ALA A 67 3.72 -3.33 6.07
C ALA A 67 3.79 -1.80 6.26
N VAL A 68 4.55 -1.09 5.43
CA VAL A 68 4.56 0.38 5.40
C VAL A 68 3.18 0.92 5.00
N ALA A 69 2.53 0.33 3.99
CA ALA A 69 1.19 0.72 3.57
C ALA A 69 0.16 0.56 4.70
N ASP A 70 0.20 -0.57 5.41
CA ASP A 70 -0.70 -0.86 6.53
C ASP A 70 -0.48 0.13 7.69
N ALA A 71 0.78 0.50 7.98
CA ALA A 71 1.10 1.54 8.96
C ALA A 71 0.58 2.93 8.56
N MET A 72 0.66 3.29 7.28
CA MET A 72 0.12 4.56 6.77
C MET A 72 -1.40 4.62 6.89
N LEU A 73 -2.10 3.50 6.64
CA LEU A 73 -3.56 3.44 6.83
C LEU A 73 -3.93 3.57 8.30
N ALA A 74 -3.22 2.88 9.20
CA ALA A 74 -3.45 3.00 10.65
C ALA A 74 -3.25 4.45 11.14
N ALA A 75 -2.17 5.12 10.72
CA ALA A 75 -1.91 6.52 11.08
C ALA A 75 -3.03 7.47 10.59
N ARG A 76 -3.66 7.20 9.44
CA ARG A 76 -4.82 7.98 8.98
C ARG A 76 -6.04 7.80 9.86
N GLN A 77 -6.27 6.58 10.36
CA GLN A 77 -7.38 6.33 11.27
C GLN A 77 -7.20 7.03 12.61
N GLU A 78 -5.97 7.08 13.13
CA GLU A 78 -5.64 7.84 14.35
C GLU A 78 -5.86 9.34 14.19
N GLN A 79 -5.53 9.91 13.02
CA GLN A 79 -5.76 11.33 12.72
C GLN A 79 -7.23 11.70 12.53
N ALA A 80 -8.08 10.72 12.19
CA ALA A 80 -9.51 10.92 11.98
C ALA A 80 -10.35 10.69 13.25
N ALA A 81 -9.72 10.21 14.33
CA ALA A 81 -10.32 10.00 15.65
C ALA A 81 -10.21 11.23 16.55
#